data_AF-A0A529X9V4-F1
#
_entry.id   AF-A0A529X9V4-F1
#
_cell.length_a   1.000
_cell.length_b   1.000
_cell.length_c   1.000
_cell.angle_alpha   90.00
_cell.angle_beta   90.00
_cell.angle_gamma   90.00
#
_symmetry.space_group_name_H-M   'P 1'
#
loop_
_entity.id
_entity.type
_entity.pdbx_description
1 polymer ?
#
loop_
_entity_poly.entity_id
_entity_poly.type
_entity_poly.pdbx_seq_one_letter_code
_entity_poly.pdbx_strand_id
1 'polypeptide(L)'
;MTFAAPLHNKSIRFRARSFVAFTLTPEAPIADWLEGLDRWIANSPGYFNGRPVVLDLNLLQPGPEEIGALVGVLGSRGIRVYAIELEGAE
;
A
#
# COMPACT_ATOMS: atom_id res chain seq x y z
N MET A 1 -5.34 9.09 -55.60
CA MET A 1 -6.37 8.45 -54.75
C MET A 1 -5.65 7.83 -53.56
N THR A 2 -5.49 8.55 -52.45
CA THR A 2 -4.79 8.04 -51.25
C THR A 2 -5.83 7.56 -50.25
N PHE A 3 -5.85 6.25 -49.99
CA PHE A 3 -6.71 5.63 -48.98
C PHE A 3 -6.09 5.88 -47.60
N ALA A 4 -6.70 6.75 -46.80
CA ALA A 4 -6.33 6.90 -45.39
C ALA A 4 -6.80 5.65 -44.64
N ALA A 5 -5.88 4.88 -44.06
CA ALA A 5 -6.21 3.76 -43.20
C ALA A 5 -6.98 4.26 -41.97
N PRO A 6 -8.02 3.55 -41.50
CA PRO A 6 -8.73 3.94 -40.29
C PRO A 6 -7.78 3.84 -39.11
N LEU A 7 -7.51 4.98 -38.45
CA LEU A 7 -6.89 5.02 -37.14
C LEU A 7 -7.81 4.25 -36.19
N HIS A 8 -7.45 3.01 -35.88
CA HIS A 8 -8.09 2.26 -34.82
C HIS A 8 -7.78 2.96 -33.51
N ASN A 9 -8.63 3.92 -33.14
CA ASN A 9 -8.67 4.46 -31.80
C ASN A 9 -9.13 3.32 -30.87
N LYS A 10 -8.18 2.51 -30.40
CA LYS A 10 -8.46 1.47 -29.42
C LYS A 10 -8.82 2.18 -28.13
N SER A 11 -10.12 2.38 -27.89
CA SER A 11 -10.64 2.89 -26.63
C SER A 11 -10.07 2.08 -25.47
N ILE A 12 -9.41 2.77 -24.54
CA ILE A 12 -8.85 2.14 -23.33
C ILE A 12 -10.00 1.56 -22.53
N ARG A 13 -9.96 0.25 -22.25
CA ARG A 13 -10.97 -0.42 -21.44
C ARG A 13 -10.67 -0.17 -19.97
N PHE A 14 -11.33 0.83 -19.40
CA PHE A 14 -11.32 1.06 -17.97
C PHE A 14 -12.35 0.14 -17.28
N ARG A 15 -11.93 -0.59 -16.25
CA ARG A 15 -12.81 -1.43 -15.43
C ARG A 15 -12.53 -1.20 -13.96
N ALA A 16 -13.48 -0.57 -13.27
CA ALA A 16 -13.44 -0.50 -11.83
C ALA A 16 -13.66 -1.89 -11.20
N ARG A 17 -12.98 -2.14 -10.09
CA ARG A 17 -13.14 -3.32 -9.24
C ARG A 17 -13.01 -2.87 -7.80
N SER A 18 -13.86 -3.39 -6.93
CA SER A 18 -13.69 -3.28 -5.48
C SER A 18 -13.01 -4.55 -4.97
N PHE A 19 -12.10 -4.41 -4.01
CA PHE A 19 -11.45 -5.51 -3.32
C PHE A 19 -11.37 -5.19 -1.84
N VAL A 20 -11.23 -6.23 -1.02
CA VAL A 20 -11.04 -6.08 0.43
C VAL A 20 -9.54 -5.97 0.69
N ALA A 21 -9.14 -4.97 1.46
CA ALA A 21 -7.78 -4.75 1.92
C ALA A 21 -7.74 -4.66 3.45
N PHE A 22 -6.59 -4.97 4.03
CA PHE A 22 -6.34 -4.75 5.45
C PHE A 22 -5.72 -3.37 5.63
N THR A 23 -6.14 -2.64 6.65
CA THR A 23 -5.53 -1.36 7.00
C THR A 23 -4.60 -1.56 8.20
N LEU A 24 -3.36 -1.12 8.06
CA LEU A 24 -2.42 -0.96 9.18
C LEU A 24 -2.39 0.51 9.55
N THR A 25 -2.65 0.80 10.81
CA THR A 25 -2.60 2.15 11.37
C THR A 25 -1.44 2.20 12.37
N PRO A 26 -0.21 2.49 11.91
CA PRO A 26 0.96 2.65 12.77
C PRO A 26 0.79 3.82 13.74
N GLU A 27 1.33 3.63 14.94
CA GLU A 27 1.29 4.61 16.03
C GLU A 27 2.69 4.88 16.57
N ALA A 28 2.88 6.03 17.21
CA ALA A 28 4.13 6.39 17.86
C ALA A 28 4.16 5.80 19.29
N PRO A 29 5.29 5.24 19.75
CA PRO A 29 6.56 5.08 19.03
C PRO A 29 6.53 3.96 17.98
N ILE A 30 6.99 4.24 16.75
CA ILE A 30 6.96 3.28 15.64
C ILE A 30 7.73 1.99 15.97
N ALA A 31 8.84 2.10 16.72
CA ALA A 31 9.63 0.94 17.12
C ALA A 31 8.81 -0.06 17.94
N ASP A 32 8.06 0.41 18.93
CA ASP A 32 7.22 -0.42 19.80
C ASP A 32 6.07 -1.04 19.00
N TRP A 33 5.48 -0.27 18.09
CA TRP A 33 4.45 -0.75 17.19
C TRP A 33 4.96 -1.87 16.27
N LEU A 34 6.14 -1.69 15.67
CA LEU A 34 6.79 -2.70 14.82
C LEU A 34 7.10 -3.98 15.60
N GLU A 35 7.54 -3.87 16.85
CA GLU A 35 7.80 -5.05 17.68
C GLU A 35 6.49 -5.83 17.96
N GLY A 36 5.40 -5.11 18.23
CA GLY A 36 4.07 -5.71 18.37
C GLY A 36 3.61 -6.42 17.09
N LEU A 37 3.86 -5.80 15.94
CA LEU A 37 3.60 -6.39 14.63
C LEU A 37 4.43 -7.67 14.40
N ASP A 38 5.72 -7.66 14.77
CA ASP A 38 6.60 -8.82 14.63
C ASP A 38 6.14 -10.00 15.49
N ARG A 39 5.74 -9.73 16.75
CA ARG A 39 5.14 -10.75 17.62
C ARG A 39 3.85 -11.31 17.02
N TRP A 40 3.04 -10.48 16.39
CA TRP A 40 1.81 -10.90 15.76
C TRP A 40 2.04 -11.79 14.53
N ILE A 41 2.98 -11.41 13.66
CA ILE A 41 3.38 -12.20 12.48
C ILE A 41 3.93 -13.56 12.92
N ALA A 42 4.73 -13.60 13.99
CA ALA A 42 5.27 -14.84 14.55
C ALA A 42 4.17 -15.82 14.98
N ASN A 43 3.07 -15.30 15.54
CA ASN A 43 1.91 -16.10 15.96
C ASN A 43 1.02 -16.52 14.78
N SER A 44 1.05 -15.80 13.66
CA SER A 44 0.23 -16.07 12.47
C SER A 44 1.06 -16.07 11.18
N PRO A 45 1.93 -17.09 10.98
CA PRO A 45 2.78 -17.15 9.81
C PRO A 45 1.98 -17.08 8.51
N GLY A 46 2.37 -16.16 7.62
CA GLY A 46 1.77 -16.03 6.31
C GLY A 46 0.40 -15.36 6.26
N TYR A 47 -0.07 -14.74 7.36
CA TYR A 47 -1.34 -14.01 7.34
C TYR A 47 -1.42 -12.99 6.18
N PHE A 48 -0.36 -12.20 6.00
CA PHE A 48 -0.28 -11.16 4.97
C PHE A 48 0.06 -11.68 3.57
N ASN A 49 0.28 -12.99 3.39
CA ASN A 49 0.64 -13.54 2.09
C ASN A 49 -0.49 -13.33 1.08
N GLY A 50 -0.21 -12.57 0.03
CA GLY A 50 -1.16 -12.27 -1.04
C GLY A 50 -2.31 -11.34 -0.64
N ARG A 51 -2.26 -10.73 0.56
CA ARG A 51 -3.29 -9.79 1.01
C ARG A 51 -2.84 -8.36 0.77
N PRO A 52 -3.64 -7.52 0.10
CA PRO A 52 -3.30 -6.12 -0.05
C PRO A 52 -3.45 -5.40 1.30
N VAL A 53 -2.44 -4.60 1.63
CA VAL A 53 -2.43 -3.77 2.84
C VAL A 53 -2.44 -2.29 2.46
N VAL A 54 -3.33 -1.54 3.10
CA VAL A 54 -3.37 -0.08 3.10
C VAL A 54 -2.66 0.40 4.35
N LEU A 55 -1.79 1.40 4.20
CA LEU A 55 -1.08 2.01 5.31
C LEU A 55 -1.72 3.36 5.64
N ASP A 56 -2.38 3.44 6.78
CA ASP A 56 -3.02 4.66 7.27
C ASP A 56 -2.06 5.43 8.17
N LEU A 57 -1.57 6.56 7.68
CA LEU A 57 -0.58 7.40 8.33
C LEU A 57 -1.16 8.68 8.94
N ASN A 58 -2.49 8.82 8.99
CA ASN A 58 -3.16 10.02 9.47
C ASN A 58 -2.84 10.35 10.92
N LEU A 59 -2.58 9.34 11.75
CA LEU A 59 -2.20 9.56 13.16
C LEU A 59 -0.76 10.03 13.32
N LEU A 60 0.15 9.53 12.47
CA LEU A 60 1.59 9.80 12.59
C LEU A 60 2.04 11.06 11.84
N GLN A 61 1.38 11.38 10.72
CA GLN A 61 1.77 12.44 9.78
C GLN A 61 3.29 12.51 9.52
N PRO A 62 3.93 11.38 9.17
CA PRO A 62 5.38 11.33 8.96
C PRO A 62 5.78 12.02 7.66
N GLY A 63 7.04 12.46 7.58
CA GLY A 63 7.61 13.02 6.36
C GLY A 63 7.83 11.96 5.26
N PRO A 64 8.02 12.36 3.99
CA PRO A 64 8.18 11.43 2.87
C PRO A 64 9.31 10.38 3.04
N GLU A 65 10.42 10.77 3.67
CA GLU A 65 11.54 9.85 3.94
C GLU A 65 11.15 8.77 4.96
N GLU A 66 10.43 9.16 6.02
CA GLU A 66 9.96 8.26 7.07
C GLU A 66 8.90 7.29 6.53
N ILE A 67 8.03 7.76 5.62
CA ILE A 67 7.09 6.91 4.88
C ILE A 67 7.84 5.85 4.08
N GLY A 68 8.84 6.26 3.30
CA GLY A 68 9.66 5.35 2.50
C GLY A 68 10.38 4.31 3.36
N ALA A 69 10.95 4.74 4.50
CA ALA A 69 11.58 3.86 5.46
C ALA A 69 10.58 2.85 6.04
N LEU A 70 9.39 3.30 6.47
CA LEU A 70 8.35 2.46 7.03
C LEU A 70 7.84 1.42 6.02
N VAL A 71 7.60 1.82 4.77
CA VAL A 71 7.21 0.89 3.69
C VAL A 71 8.30 -0.15 3.44
N GLY A 72 9.59 0.25 3.45
CA GLY A 72 10.70 -0.68 3.32
C GLY A 72 10.78 -1.70 4.48
N VAL A 73 10.60 -1.21 5.70
CA VAL A 73 10.56 -2.02 6.93
C VAL A 73 9.41 -3.03 6.89
N LEU A 74 8.21 -2.63 6.44
CA LEU A 74 7.07 -3.53 6.25
C LEU A 74 7.33 -4.55 5.13
N GLY A 75 7.92 -4.12 4.02
CA GLY A 75 8.30 -4.99 2.90
C GLY A 75 9.26 -6.10 3.31
N SER A 76 10.24 -5.79 4.16
CA SER A 76 11.19 -6.79 4.70
C SER A 76 10.52 -7.89 5.54
N ARG A 77 9.31 -7.62 6.06
CA ARG A 77 8.48 -8.57 6.84
C ARG A 77 7.49 -9.35 5.97
N GLY A 78 7.58 -9.20 4.64
CA GLY A 78 6.65 -9.82 3.70
C GLY A 78 5.30 -9.10 3.59
N ILE A 79 5.17 -7.90 4.16
CA ILE A 79 3.94 -7.10 4.06
C ILE A 79 4.05 -6.20 2.83
N ARG A 80 3.12 -6.38 1.88
CA ARG A 80 3.06 -5.54 0.69
C ARG A 80 2.05 -4.42 0.87
N VAL A 81 2.54 -3.19 0.95
CA VAL A 81 1.71 -1.98 0.95
C VAL A 81 1.24 -1.68 -0.48
N TYR A 82 -0.07 -1.48 -0.64
CA TYR A 82 -0.73 -1.19 -1.92
C TYR A 82 -1.19 0.26 -2.03
N ALA A 83 -1.56 0.87 -0.90
CA ALA A 83 -1.96 2.26 -0.83
C ALA A 83 -1.49 2.86 0.49
N ILE A 84 -1.32 4.18 0.49
CA ILE A 84 -1.01 4.98 1.66
C ILE A 84 -2.12 6.01 1.80
N GLU A 85 -2.69 6.11 2.97
CA GLU A 85 -3.67 7.13 3.34
C GLU A 85 -2.98 8.15 4.23
N LEU A 86 -2.94 9.39 3.78
CA LEU A 86 -2.38 10.52 4.51
C LEU A 86 -3.12 11.79 4.09
N GLU A 87 -3.86 12.38 5.04
CA GLU A 87 -4.54 13.66 4.88
C GLU A 87 -3.50 14.77 4.85
N GLY A 88 -3.63 15.71 3.90
CA GLY A 88 -2.74 16.86 3.80
C GLY A 88 -1.35 16.57 3.18
N ALA A 89 -1.18 15.44 2.49
CA ALA A 89 0.01 15.19 1.68
C ALA A 89 0.03 16.13 0.44
N GLU A 90 0.58 17.34 0.60
CA GLU A 90 0.98 18.23 -0.51
C GLU A 90 2.41 17.92 -1.01
#